data_AF-A0A1I4CVB5-F1
#
_entry.id   AF-A0A1I4CVB5-F1
#
_cell.length_a   1.000
_cell.length_b   1.000
_cell.length_c   1.000
_cell.angle_alpha   90.00
_cell.angle_beta   90.00
_cell.angle_gamma   90.00
#
_symmetry.space_group_name_H-M   'P 1'
#
loop_
_entity.id
_entity.type
_entity.pdbx_description
1 polymer ?
#
loop_
_entity_poly.entity_id
_entity_poly.type
_entity_poly.pdbx_seq_one_letter_code
_entity_poly.pdbx_strand_id
1 'polypeptide(L)'
;MAPDRLTGDVVEAMATAGIFRLRGVLVGTVAFQTYAGHLGVRLPGASLQTGDADFAQHYSISSSVEDSLPPILEILRSVDPTFREIPHRSDPLRVTQFQNASRYKVEFLTPNRGSDDYTDNASPMPALGGASAQPLRFLDFLIHEPIRTVMLHRSGVPVTVPSPQRYAVHKLIVASRRQSDPNGIAKREKDIYQASLLVEALHATRRQDDLAEVFAEAWGRGQHWREAIQKGLRLTPPKKREEVEETIRKALSEVGEELDGFTLSTKS
;
A
#
# COMPACT_ATOMS: atom_id res chain seq x y z
N MET A 1 0.70 12.52 10.98
CA MET A 1 -0.69 12.99 11.18
C MET A 1 -1.48 11.86 11.79
N ALA A 2 -2.51 12.14 12.58
CA ALA A 2 -3.33 11.10 13.20
C ALA A 2 -4.43 10.64 12.22
N PRO A 3 -4.76 9.34 12.17
CA PRO A 3 -5.97 8.86 11.49
C PRO A 3 -7.23 9.43 12.15
N ASP A 4 -8.39 9.31 11.50
CA ASP A 4 -9.65 9.48 12.21
C ASP A 4 -9.83 8.39 13.27
N ARG A 5 -10.71 8.66 14.24
CA ARG A 5 -10.89 7.80 15.40
C ARG A 5 -11.26 6.36 15.04
N LEU A 6 -12.18 6.16 14.09
CA LEU A 6 -12.64 4.81 13.73
C LEU A 6 -11.51 4.02 13.07
N THR A 7 -10.79 4.63 12.12
CA THR A 7 -9.61 4.01 11.52
C THR A 7 -8.57 3.60 12.57
N GLY A 8 -8.27 4.51 13.51
CA GLY A 8 -7.35 4.22 14.59
C GLY A 8 -7.81 3.06 15.48
N ASP A 9 -9.10 3.05 15.87
CA ASP A 9 -9.69 2.00 16.72
C ASP A 9 -9.70 0.64 16.01
N VAL A 10 -10.00 0.60 14.70
CA VAL A 10 -9.93 -0.63 13.88
C VAL A 10 -8.49 -1.15 13.80
N VAL A 11 -7.52 -0.30 13.51
CA VAL A 11 -6.11 -0.73 13.40
C VAL A 11 -5.57 -1.20 14.74
N GLU A 12 -5.93 -0.53 15.84
CA GLU A 12 -5.56 -0.95 17.19
C GLU A 12 -6.14 -2.33 17.54
N ALA A 13 -7.42 -2.59 17.23
CA ALA A 13 -8.04 -3.89 17.47
C ALA A 13 -7.36 -5.00 16.66
N MET A 14 -7.07 -4.76 15.38
CA MET A 14 -6.37 -5.71 14.52
C MET A 14 -4.93 -5.95 14.98
N ALA A 15 -4.22 -4.90 15.41
CA ALA A 15 -2.88 -4.99 15.99
C ALA A 15 -2.87 -5.86 17.25
N THR A 16 -3.83 -5.61 18.15
CA THR A 16 -4.00 -6.34 19.42
C THR A 16 -4.35 -7.81 19.17
N ALA A 17 -5.16 -8.10 18.16
CA ALA A 17 -5.46 -9.46 17.74
C ALA A 17 -4.24 -10.21 17.16
N GLY A 18 -3.18 -9.49 16.79
CA GLY A 18 -1.91 -10.06 16.37
C GLY A 18 -1.65 -10.04 14.87
N ILE A 19 -2.36 -9.21 14.08
CA ILE A 19 -2.20 -9.21 12.61
C ILE A 19 -0.74 -8.99 12.18
N PHE A 20 -0.04 -8.06 12.82
CA PHE A 20 1.36 -7.76 12.51
C PHE A 20 2.33 -8.84 13.01
N ARG A 21 1.99 -9.54 14.10
CA ARG A 21 2.74 -10.71 14.61
C ARG A 21 2.67 -11.85 13.61
N LEU A 22 1.52 -12.06 12.99
CA LEU A 22 1.29 -13.01 11.90
C LEU A 22 1.76 -12.47 10.53
N ARG A 23 2.64 -11.46 10.51
CA ARG A 23 3.24 -10.85 9.30
C ARG A 23 2.22 -10.24 8.33
N GLY A 24 1.05 -9.86 8.82
CA GLY A 24 0.19 -8.91 8.11
C GLY A 24 0.87 -7.55 8.00
N VAL A 25 0.52 -6.80 6.97
CA VAL A 25 1.06 -5.48 6.64
C VAL A 25 -0.12 -4.54 6.40
N LEU A 26 -0.15 -3.42 7.10
CA LEU A 26 -1.12 -2.36 6.86
C LEU A 26 -0.72 -1.63 5.58
N VAL A 27 -1.63 -1.53 4.61
CA VAL A 27 -1.37 -0.90 3.32
C VAL A 27 -2.38 0.24 3.07
N GLY A 28 -2.51 0.70 1.82
CA GLY A 28 -3.49 1.72 1.47
C GLY A 28 -3.18 3.11 2.03
N THR A 29 -4.20 3.96 2.13
CA THR A 29 -4.04 5.34 2.58
C THR A 29 -3.72 5.43 4.08
N VAL A 30 -4.18 4.46 4.88
CA VAL A 30 -3.88 4.41 6.32
C VAL A 30 -2.38 4.23 6.56
N ALA A 31 -1.72 3.33 5.82
CA ALA A 31 -0.25 3.17 5.90
C ALA A 31 0.50 4.47 5.59
N PHE A 32 0.06 5.22 4.58
CA PHE A 32 0.67 6.49 4.19
C PHE A 32 0.72 7.51 5.33
N GLN A 33 -0.32 7.56 6.17
CA GLN A 33 -0.41 8.52 7.27
C GLN A 33 0.70 8.33 8.32
N THR A 34 1.29 7.13 8.38
CA THR A 34 2.38 6.77 9.30
C THR A 34 3.75 7.27 8.84
N TYR A 35 3.94 7.58 7.56
CA TYR A 35 5.25 7.93 7.00
C TYR A 35 5.77 9.29 7.46
N ALA A 36 4.89 10.24 7.79
CA ALA A 36 5.31 11.51 8.37
C ALA A 36 6.12 11.31 9.66
N GLY A 37 5.66 10.39 10.53
CA GLY A 37 6.38 10.04 11.75
C GLY A 37 7.66 9.26 11.47
N HIS A 38 7.62 8.30 10.54
CA HIS A 38 8.79 7.49 10.19
C HIS A 38 9.93 8.30 9.54
N LEU A 39 9.58 9.22 8.64
CA LEU A 39 10.55 10.04 7.90
C LEU A 39 10.95 11.32 8.66
N GLY A 40 10.29 11.66 9.77
CA GLY A 40 10.57 12.89 10.51
C GLY A 40 10.17 14.17 9.76
N VAL A 41 9.14 14.10 8.91
CA VAL A 41 8.67 15.22 8.08
C VAL A 41 7.20 15.54 8.33
N ARG A 42 6.75 16.69 7.85
CA ARG A 42 5.32 17.02 7.77
C ARG A 42 4.82 16.76 6.35
N LEU A 43 3.89 15.82 6.21
CA LEU A 43 3.17 15.59 4.95
C LEU A 43 1.84 16.36 4.96
N PRO A 44 1.40 16.96 3.83
CA PRO A 44 0.13 17.69 3.74
C PRO A 44 -1.08 16.78 4.04
N GLY A 45 -2.02 17.26 4.86
CA GLY A 45 -3.11 16.46 5.45
C GLY A 45 -4.48 16.51 4.80
N ALA A 46 -4.72 17.41 3.84
CA ALA A 46 -6.09 17.80 3.48
C ALA A 46 -6.87 16.80 2.61
N SER A 47 -6.33 15.64 2.22
CA SER A 47 -7.05 14.69 1.35
C SER A 47 -6.91 13.20 1.71
N LEU A 48 -6.58 12.89 2.97
CA LEU A 48 -6.21 11.52 3.38
C LEU A 48 -7.22 10.86 4.33
N GLN A 49 -8.39 11.45 4.57
CA GLN A 49 -9.49 10.70 5.18
C GLN A 49 -9.88 9.58 4.22
N THR A 50 -9.90 8.36 4.74
CA THR A 50 -10.16 7.16 3.96
C THR A 50 -11.27 6.39 4.64
N GLY A 51 -12.19 5.86 3.84
CA GLY A 51 -13.32 5.07 4.35
C GLY A 51 -12.98 3.59 4.47
N ASP A 52 -11.69 3.26 4.52
CA ASP A 52 -11.19 1.89 4.45
C ASP A 52 -9.88 1.68 5.24
N ALA A 53 -9.69 0.45 5.74
CA ALA A 53 -8.40 -0.05 6.21
C ALA A 53 -8.05 -1.34 5.47
N ASP A 54 -6.89 -1.35 4.82
CA ASP A 54 -6.43 -2.47 4.02
C ASP A 54 -5.29 -3.21 4.72
N PHE A 55 -5.42 -4.53 4.84
CA PHE A 55 -4.36 -5.39 5.36
C PHE A 55 -3.92 -6.40 4.30
N ALA A 56 -2.62 -6.50 4.10
CA ALA A 56 -2.02 -7.44 3.16
C ALA A 56 -1.25 -8.53 3.89
N GLN A 57 -1.28 -9.76 3.38
CA GLN A 57 -0.46 -10.86 3.89
C GLN A 57 -0.09 -11.79 2.73
N HIS A 58 1.14 -12.31 2.73
CA HIS A 58 1.50 -13.37 1.78
C HIS A 58 0.75 -14.66 2.11
N TYR A 59 0.10 -15.26 1.11
CA TYR A 59 -0.54 -16.58 1.26
C TYR A 59 0.40 -17.63 1.86
N SER A 60 1.67 -17.69 1.43
CA SER A 60 2.63 -18.68 1.96
C SER A 60 2.86 -18.55 3.45
N ILE A 61 2.77 -17.34 3.99
CA ILE A 61 2.82 -17.15 5.44
C ILE A 61 1.52 -17.67 6.06
N SER A 62 0.39 -17.23 5.52
CA SER A 62 -0.94 -17.62 6.02
C SER A 62 -1.15 -19.14 6.05
N SER A 63 -0.63 -19.86 5.05
CA SER A 63 -0.77 -21.30 4.92
C SER A 63 0.21 -22.12 5.76
N SER A 64 1.34 -21.54 6.16
CA SER A 64 2.42 -22.25 6.85
C SER A 64 2.48 -21.95 8.34
N VAL A 65 1.76 -20.94 8.81
CA VAL A 65 1.70 -20.59 10.22
C VAL A 65 0.57 -21.40 10.87
N GLU A 66 0.91 -22.19 11.90
CA GLU A 66 -0.04 -22.98 12.72
C GLU A 66 -0.72 -22.10 13.79
N ASP A 67 -1.01 -20.85 13.46
CA ASP A 67 -1.59 -19.85 14.35
C ASP A 67 -2.52 -18.94 13.52
N SER A 68 -3.55 -18.40 14.15
CA SER A 68 -4.59 -17.63 13.48
C SER A 68 -5.12 -16.52 14.37
N LEU A 69 -5.54 -15.43 13.73
CA LEU A 69 -6.38 -14.44 14.39
C LEU A 69 -7.70 -15.08 14.86
N PRO A 70 -8.35 -14.54 15.90
CA PRO A 70 -9.77 -14.74 16.12
C PRO A 70 -10.58 -14.40 14.87
N PRO A 71 -11.84 -14.87 14.74
CA PRO A 71 -12.69 -14.51 13.62
C PRO A 71 -12.73 -13.00 13.41
N ILE A 72 -12.42 -12.55 12.19
CA ILE A 72 -12.24 -11.12 11.90
C ILE A 72 -13.48 -10.31 12.24
N LEU A 73 -14.67 -10.87 11.97
CA LEU A 73 -15.93 -10.23 12.29
C LEU A 73 -16.09 -9.96 13.80
N GLU A 74 -15.61 -10.85 14.66
CA GLU A 74 -15.66 -10.67 16.12
C GLU A 74 -14.73 -9.53 16.56
N ILE A 75 -13.51 -9.48 16.01
CA ILE A 75 -12.55 -8.41 16.27
C ILE A 75 -13.16 -7.06 15.84
N LEU A 76 -13.70 -6.97 14.63
CA LEU A 76 -14.29 -5.72 14.13
C LEU A 76 -15.55 -5.32 14.90
N ARG A 77 -16.40 -6.28 15.33
CA ARG A 77 -17.57 -6.00 16.15
C ARG A 77 -17.25 -5.53 17.56
N SER A 78 -16.06 -5.83 18.08
CA SER A 78 -15.58 -5.25 19.33
C SER A 78 -15.34 -3.73 19.23
N VAL A 79 -15.09 -3.23 18.00
CA VAL A 79 -14.93 -1.80 17.71
C VAL A 79 -16.27 -1.16 17.37
N ASP A 80 -17.05 -1.79 16.48
CA ASP A 80 -18.37 -1.33 16.06
C ASP A 80 -19.28 -2.54 15.79
N PRO A 81 -20.36 -2.74 16.57
CA PRO A 81 -21.21 -3.93 16.45
C PRO A 81 -21.94 -4.03 15.09
N THR A 82 -21.96 -2.96 14.30
CA THR A 82 -22.63 -2.92 12.98
C THR A 82 -21.80 -3.53 11.85
N PHE A 83 -20.55 -3.95 12.10
CA PHE A 83 -19.77 -4.66 11.11
C PHE A 83 -20.46 -5.96 10.64
N ARG A 84 -20.41 -6.17 9.33
CA ARG A 84 -20.87 -7.38 8.64
C ARG A 84 -19.88 -7.78 7.56
N GLU A 85 -19.93 -9.06 7.20
CA GLU A 85 -19.19 -9.62 6.08
C GLU A 85 -19.79 -9.14 4.76
N ILE A 86 -18.91 -8.93 3.78
CA ILE A 86 -19.29 -8.67 2.39
C ILE A 86 -18.80 -9.88 1.58
N PRO A 87 -19.73 -10.75 1.12
CA PRO A 87 -19.37 -11.91 0.31
C PRO A 87 -18.64 -11.50 -0.96
N HIS A 88 -17.65 -12.31 -1.36
CA HIS A 88 -16.88 -12.08 -2.57
C HIS A 88 -17.79 -12.22 -3.80
N ARG A 89 -17.57 -11.36 -4.82
CA ARG A 89 -18.46 -11.24 -5.98
C ARG A 89 -18.60 -12.54 -6.77
N SER A 90 -17.51 -13.29 -6.93
CA SER A 90 -17.46 -14.53 -7.71
C SER A 90 -17.65 -15.80 -6.88
N ASP A 91 -17.47 -15.71 -5.55
CA ASP A 91 -17.57 -16.86 -4.63
C ASP A 91 -18.17 -16.40 -3.29
N PRO A 92 -19.50 -16.52 -3.11
CA PRO A 92 -20.17 -16.06 -1.90
C PRO A 92 -19.75 -16.76 -0.60
N LEU A 93 -19.04 -17.90 -0.69
CA LEU A 93 -18.48 -18.60 0.48
C LEU A 93 -17.19 -17.96 0.99
N ARG A 94 -16.63 -16.99 0.25
CA ARG A 94 -15.39 -16.30 0.58
C ARG A 94 -15.71 -14.89 1.06
N VAL A 95 -15.06 -14.49 2.14
CA VAL A 95 -15.16 -13.13 2.69
C VAL A 95 -13.79 -12.50 2.64
N THR A 96 -13.65 -11.46 1.80
CA THR A 96 -12.42 -10.65 1.70
C THR A 96 -12.60 -9.24 2.24
N GLN A 97 -13.84 -8.84 2.50
CA GLN A 97 -14.20 -7.49 2.91
C GLN A 97 -15.24 -7.51 4.03
N PHE A 98 -15.14 -6.54 4.92
CA PHE A 98 -16.07 -6.28 6.01
C PHE A 98 -16.50 -4.82 5.93
N GLN A 99 -17.74 -4.52 6.30
CA GLN A 99 -18.25 -3.14 6.26
C GLN A 99 -19.17 -2.87 7.45
N ASN A 100 -19.08 -1.67 8.04
CA ASN A 100 -20.00 -1.20 9.08
C ASN A 100 -21.19 -0.39 8.52
N ALA A 101 -22.11 0.04 9.38
CA ALA A 101 -23.28 0.84 8.98
C ALA A 101 -22.91 2.19 8.33
N SER A 102 -21.78 2.77 8.72
CA SER A 102 -21.24 4.02 8.15
C SER A 102 -20.48 3.81 6.83
N ARG A 103 -20.54 2.62 6.24
CA ARG A 103 -19.85 2.23 5.00
C ARG A 103 -18.32 2.18 5.09
N TYR A 104 -17.74 2.28 6.29
CA TYR A 104 -16.33 2.04 6.52
C TYR A 104 -15.99 0.59 6.19
N LYS A 105 -14.90 0.36 5.47
CA LYS A 105 -14.50 -0.97 4.99
C LYS A 105 -13.22 -1.46 5.65
N VAL A 106 -13.11 -2.77 5.80
CA VAL A 106 -11.85 -3.44 6.09
C VAL A 106 -11.65 -4.52 5.03
N GLU A 107 -10.54 -4.45 4.30
CA GLU A 107 -10.25 -5.37 3.19
C GLU A 107 -8.95 -6.14 3.42
N PHE A 108 -8.94 -7.42 3.05
CA PHE A 108 -7.76 -8.29 3.12
C PHE A 108 -7.24 -8.60 1.72
N LEU A 109 -5.93 -8.46 1.55
CA LEU A 109 -5.26 -8.52 0.26
C LEU A 109 -4.11 -9.54 0.30
N THR A 110 -3.87 -10.24 -0.81
CA THR A 110 -2.72 -11.15 -0.97
C THR A 110 -2.06 -10.91 -2.32
N PRO A 111 -0.74 -11.07 -2.45
CA PRO A 111 -0.09 -10.97 -3.75
C PRO A 111 -0.68 -11.96 -4.76
N ASN A 112 -1.02 -11.46 -5.95
CA ASN A 112 -1.46 -12.30 -7.05
C ASN A 112 -0.28 -13.10 -7.62
N ARG A 113 -0.42 -14.43 -7.68
CA ARG A 113 0.60 -15.38 -8.16
C ARG A 113 0.32 -15.92 -9.58
N GLY A 114 -0.75 -15.49 -10.24
CA GLY A 114 -1.23 -16.05 -11.51
C GLY A 114 -1.42 -15.02 -12.64
N SER A 115 -2.02 -15.49 -13.74
CA SER A 115 -2.53 -14.65 -14.85
C SER A 115 -3.71 -13.77 -14.39
N ASP A 116 -4.17 -12.85 -15.25
CA ASP A 116 -5.30 -11.96 -14.93
C ASP A 116 -6.55 -12.73 -14.51
N ASP A 117 -6.73 -13.95 -15.01
CA ASP A 117 -7.87 -14.84 -14.73
C ASP A 117 -8.00 -15.25 -13.26
N TYR A 118 -6.91 -15.18 -12.48
CA TYR A 118 -6.90 -15.50 -11.05
C TYR A 118 -7.18 -14.29 -10.14
N THR A 119 -7.30 -13.09 -10.72
CA THR A 119 -7.61 -11.88 -9.95
C THR A 119 -9.00 -11.97 -9.33
N ASP A 120 -9.95 -12.66 -9.97
CA ASP A 120 -11.31 -12.79 -9.47
C ASP A 120 -11.52 -13.96 -8.50
N ASN A 121 -10.46 -14.64 -8.04
CA ASN A 121 -10.59 -15.77 -7.10
C ASN A 121 -10.02 -15.41 -5.73
N ALA A 122 -10.90 -15.20 -4.75
CA ALA A 122 -10.48 -14.98 -3.37
C ALA A 122 -9.64 -16.17 -2.85
N SER A 123 -8.51 -15.87 -2.21
CA SER A 123 -7.60 -16.88 -1.67
C SER A 123 -7.94 -17.15 -0.20
N PRO A 124 -8.12 -18.42 0.24
CA PRO A 124 -8.22 -18.73 1.67
C PRO A 124 -6.99 -18.26 2.43
N MET A 125 -7.18 -17.68 3.60
CA MET A 125 -6.08 -17.22 4.45
C MET A 125 -6.26 -17.79 5.86
N PRO A 126 -5.77 -19.02 6.14
CA PRO A 126 -5.98 -19.70 7.42
C PRO A 126 -5.57 -18.85 8.64
N ALA A 127 -4.46 -18.10 8.53
CA ALA A 127 -3.99 -17.24 9.60
C ALA A 127 -4.89 -16.01 9.86
N LEU A 128 -5.83 -15.68 8.97
CA LEU A 128 -6.76 -14.55 9.10
C LEU A 128 -8.11 -14.97 9.68
N GLY A 129 -8.13 -15.90 10.64
CA GLY A 129 -9.34 -16.26 11.37
C GLY A 129 -10.47 -16.78 10.48
N GLY A 130 -10.13 -17.52 9.42
CA GLY A 130 -11.08 -18.07 8.44
C GLY A 130 -11.46 -17.11 7.30
N ALA A 131 -10.98 -15.87 7.31
CA ALA A 131 -11.18 -14.95 6.20
C ALA A 131 -10.39 -15.36 4.94
N SER A 132 -10.75 -14.77 3.82
CA SER A 132 -10.03 -14.87 2.55
C SER A 132 -9.41 -13.51 2.21
N ALA A 133 -8.49 -13.49 1.26
CA ALA A 133 -7.88 -12.27 0.75
C ALA A 133 -8.04 -12.14 -0.76
N GLN A 134 -8.23 -10.91 -1.21
CA GLN A 134 -8.29 -10.53 -2.61
C GLN A 134 -6.89 -10.55 -3.23
N PRO A 135 -6.63 -11.35 -4.28
CA PRO A 135 -5.37 -11.27 -5.01
C PRO A 135 -5.21 -9.92 -5.70
N LEU A 136 -4.07 -9.25 -5.51
CA LEU A 136 -3.73 -8.00 -6.21
C LEU A 136 -2.34 -8.05 -6.83
N ARG A 137 -2.23 -7.53 -8.06
CA ARG A 137 -0.95 -7.37 -8.76
C ARG A 137 -0.09 -6.30 -8.08
N PHE A 138 1.24 -6.45 -8.18
CA PHE A 138 2.25 -5.54 -7.60
C PHE A 138 2.27 -5.50 -6.07
N LEU A 139 1.36 -6.21 -5.41
CA LEU A 139 1.30 -6.25 -3.95
C LEU A 139 2.51 -6.99 -3.37
N ASP A 140 3.07 -7.99 -4.08
CA ASP A 140 4.32 -8.67 -3.69
C ASP A 140 5.47 -7.68 -3.51
N PHE A 141 5.62 -6.74 -4.45
CA PHE A 141 6.63 -5.70 -4.37
C PHE A 141 6.33 -4.68 -3.28
N LEU A 142 5.06 -4.31 -3.10
CA LEU A 142 4.67 -3.34 -2.07
C LEU A 142 5.00 -3.85 -0.66
N ILE A 143 4.68 -5.11 -0.36
CA ILE A 143 4.85 -5.67 0.99
C ILE A 143 6.17 -6.42 1.18
N HIS A 144 7.07 -6.39 0.20
CA HIS A 144 8.43 -6.92 0.36
C HIS A 144 9.20 -6.04 1.36
N GLU A 145 9.87 -6.67 2.32
CA GLU A 145 10.68 -6.01 3.37
C GLU A 145 9.95 -4.83 4.04
N PRO A 146 8.79 -5.08 4.67
CA PRO A 146 8.01 -4.02 5.28
C PRO A 146 8.72 -3.50 6.54
N ILE A 147 8.49 -2.23 6.86
CA ILE A 147 9.08 -1.56 8.01
C ILE A 147 8.10 -1.53 9.19
N ARG A 148 8.66 -1.40 10.40
CA ARG A 148 7.87 -1.11 11.60
C ARG A 148 7.83 0.39 11.85
N THR A 149 6.66 0.90 12.18
CA THR A 149 6.44 2.30 12.57
C THR A 149 5.32 2.37 13.60
N VAL A 150 4.97 3.59 14.01
CA VAL A 150 3.89 3.85 14.97
C VAL A 150 2.82 4.71 14.31
N MET A 151 1.59 4.22 14.34
CA MET A 151 0.42 5.03 14.02
C MET A 151 0.07 5.90 15.23
N LEU A 152 -0.09 7.21 14.99
CA LEU A 152 -0.38 8.19 16.03
C LEU A 152 -1.87 8.17 16.41
N HIS A 153 -2.28 7.13 17.13
CA HIS A 153 -3.62 6.96 17.68
C HIS A 153 -3.52 6.52 19.15
N ARG A 154 -4.27 7.17 20.05
CA ARG A 154 -4.20 6.95 21.51
C ARG A 154 -2.75 6.98 22.04
N SER A 155 -2.26 5.90 22.65
CA SER A 155 -0.89 5.75 23.15
C SER A 155 0.15 5.49 22.06
N GLY A 156 -0.26 5.40 20.80
CA GLY A 156 0.54 4.94 19.68
C GLY A 156 0.30 3.45 19.43
N VAL A 157 0.03 3.09 18.18
CA VAL A 157 -0.20 1.70 17.76
C VAL A 157 0.99 1.24 16.92
N PRO A 158 1.78 0.24 17.35
CA PRO A 158 2.83 -0.34 16.53
C PRO A 158 2.23 -1.03 15.30
N VAL A 159 2.71 -0.66 14.11
CA VAL A 159 2.21 -1.20 12.85
C VAL A 159 3.37 -1.61 11.96
N THR A 160 3.13 -2.62 11.12
CA THR A 160 4.01 -2.99 10.02
C THR A 160 3.41 -2.46 8.73
N VAL A 161 4.18 -1.68 7.96
CA VAL A 161 3.74 -1.00 6.72
C VAL A 161 4.78 -1.20 5.62
N PRO A 162 4.44 -1.02 4.33
CA PRO A 162 5.43 -0.95 3.26
C PRO A 162 6.53 0.07 3.55
N SER A 163 7.72 -0.11 2.99
CA SER A 163 8.71 0.98 3.03
C SER A 163 8.22 2.18 2.19
N PRO A 164 8.51 3.44 2.58
CA PRO A 164 8.07 4.62 1.85
C PRO A 164 8.45 4.61 0.37
N GLN A 165 9.66 4.13 0.05
CA GLN A 165 10.17 4.02 -1.31
C GLN A 165 9.37 2.99 -2.14
N ARG A 166 9.08 1.80 -1.60
CA ARG A 166 8.24 0.79 -2.27
C ARG A 166 6.83 1.31 -2.46
N TYR A 167 6.29 2.01 -1.47
CA TYR A 167 4.99 2.66 -1.58
C TYR A 167 4.96 3.68 -2.72
N ALA A 168 5.95 4.57 -2.81
CA ALA A 168 6.03 5.60 -3.85
C ALA A 168 6.06 4.99 -5.25
N VAL A 169 6.95 4.03 -5.49
CA VAL A 169 7.08 3.33 -6.78
C VAL A 169 5.81 2.53 -7.11
N HIS A 170 5.26 1.81 -6.15
CA HIS A 170 4.01 1.07 -6.32
C HIS A 170 2.85 2.01 -6.70
N LYS A 171 2.76 3.19 -6.10
CA LYS A 171 1.72 4.18 -6.41
C LYS A 171 1.80 4.71 -7.84
N LEU A 172 3.00 4.94 -8.38
CA LEU A 172 3.19 5.26 -9.80
C LEU A 172 2.62 4.15 -10.70
N ILE A 173 2.91 2.89 -10.36
CA ILE A 173 2.47 1.73 -11.14
C ILE A 173 0.94 1.58 -11.10
N VAL A 174 0.31 1.59 -9.92
CA VAL A 174 -1.15 1.37 -9.83
C VAL A 174 -1.96 2.53 -10.38
N ALA A 175 -1.47 3.78 -10.26
CA ALA A 175 -2.10 4.94 -10.87
C ALA A 175 -2.25 4.78 -12.39
N SER A 176 -1.27 4.17 -13.04
CA SER A 176 -1.27 3.92 -14.49
C SER A 176 -2.37 2.95 -14.97
N ARG A 177 -2.96 2.19 -14.04
CA ARG A 177 -3.93 1.11 -14.31
C ARG A 177 -5.38 1.44 -13.94
N ARG A 178 -5.64 2.58 -13.29
CA ARG A 178 -6.99 2.98 -12.86
C ARG A 178 -7.91 3.50 -13.97
N GLN A 179 -7.59 3.29 -15.25
CA GLN A 179 -8.38 3.83 -16.37
C GLN A 179 -9.80 3.25 -16.45
N SER A 180 -10.03 2.05 -15.91
CA SER A 180 -11.30 1.32 -16.02
C SER A 180 -12.18 1.40 -14.75
N ASP A 181 -11.74 2.10 -13.69
CA ASP A 181 -12.49 2.23 -12.43
C ASP A 181 -13.42 3.46 -12.54
N PRO A 182 -14.74 3.35 -12.26
CA PRO A 182 -15.67 4.48 -12.22
C PRO A 182 -15.21 5.64 -11.32
N ASN A 183 -14.46 5.33 -10.25
CA ASN A 183 -13.82 6.31 -9.35
C ASN A 183 -12.31 6.46 -9.62
N GLY A 184 -11.85 6.00 -10.78
CA GLY A 184 -10.45 5.82 -11.12
C GLY A 184 -9.67 7.12 -11.22
N ILE A 185 -10.30 8.22 -11.63
CA ILE A 185 -9.65 9.54 -11.78
C ILE A 185 -9.19 10.07 -10.41
N ALA A 186 -10.12 10.21 -9.45
CA ALA A 186 -9.79 10.74 -8.13
C ALA A 186 -8.79 9.84 -7.38
N LYS A 187 -8.94 8.51 -7.47
CA LYS A 187 -7.99 7.58 -6.87
C LYS A 187 -6.60 7.66 -7.54
N ARG A 188 -6.54 7.86 -8.85
CA ARG A 188 -5.28 8.04 -9.60
C ARG A 188 -4.58 9.32 -9.17
N GLU A 189 -5.30 10.44 -9.09
CA GLU A 189 -4.74 11.71 -8.62
C GLU A 189 -4.22 11.58 -7.19
N LYS A 190 -4.97 10.91 -6.30
CA LYS A 190 -4.52 10.58 -4.94
C LYS A 190 -3.23 9.76 -4.95
N ASP A 191 -3.17 8.70 -5.75
CA ASP A 191 -1.99 7.82 -5.82
C ASP A 191 -0.75 8.58 -6.32
N ILE A 192 -0.88 9.39 -7.38
CA ILE A 192 0.20 10.22 -7.94
C ILE A 192 0.66 11.28 -6.94
N TYR A 193 -0.28 11.92 -6.24
CA TYR A 193 0.04 12.92 -5.23
C TYR A 193 0.82 12.29 -4.06
N GLN A 194 0.37 11.15 -3.55
CA GLN A 194 1.06 10.40 -2.51
C GLN A 194 2.47 9.96 -2.94
N ALA A 195 2.62 9.45 -4.17
CA ALA A 195 3.93 9.07 -4.71
C ALA A 195 4.89 10.27 -4.73
N SER A 196 4.43 11.40 -5.25
CA SER A 196 5.24 12.62 -5.37
C SER A 196 5.68 13.15 -4.01
N LEU A 197 4.78 13.15 -3.02
CA LEU A 197 5.10 13.57 -1.65
C LEU A 197 6.17 12.70 -0.98
N LEU A 198 6.15 11.39 -1.24
CA LEU A 198 7.15 10.49 -0.66
C LEU A 198 8.50 10.61 -1.34
N VAL A 199 8.54 10.80 -2.67
CA VAL A 199 9.81 11.08 -3.38
C VAL A 199 10.46 12.34 -2.81
N GLU A 200 9.69 13.41 -2.63
CA GLU A 200 10.19 14.64 -2.01
C GLU A 200 10.65 14.45 -0.56
N ALA A 201 9.86 13.72 0.23
CA ALA A 201 10.21 13.47 1.62
C ALA A 201 11.49 12.64 1.75
N LEU A 202 11.66 11.61 0.91
CA LEU A 202 12.87 10.79 0.86
C LEU A 202 14.08 11.64 0.47
N HIS A 203 13.94 12.52 -0.54
CA HIS A 203 15.01 13.45 -0.90
C HIS A 203 15.36 14.43 0.23
N ALA A 204 14.36 15.07 0.82
CA ALA A 204 14.55 16.05 1.89
C ALA A 204 15.19 15.43 3.15
N THR A 205 15.04 14.12 3.35
CA THR A 205 15.57 13.37 4.49
C THR A 205 16.87 12.62 4.16
N ARG A 206 17.45 12.85 2.97
CA ARG A 206 18.68 12.18 2.50
C ARG A 206 18.58 10.66 2.40
N ARG A 207 17.40 10.17 2.02
CA ARG A 207 17.08 8.75 1.81
C ARG A 207 16.74 8.46 0.36
N GLN A 208 17.31 9.22 -0.57
CA GLN A 208 17.08 9.03 -1.99
C GLN A 208 17.78 7.78 -2.54
N ASP A 209 18.86 7.33 -1.92
CA ASP A 209 19.52 6.04 -2.18
C ASP A 209 18.58 4.85 -1.99
N ASP A 210 17.83 4.81 -0.88
CA ASP A 210 16.75 3.83 -0.64
C ASP A 210 15.73 3.81 -1.79
N LEU A 211 15.41 4.99 -2.34
CA LEU A 211 14.50 5.13 -3.48
C LEU A 211 15.13 4.61 -4.77
N ALA A 212 16.41 4.89 -5.01
CA ALA A 212 17.13 4.47 -6.20
C ALA A 212 17.17 2.94 -6.32
N GLU A 213 17.54 2.24 -5.25
CA GLU A 213 17.60 0.78 -5.22
C GLU A 213 16.24 0.15 -5.55
N VAL A 214 15.18 0.62 -4.89
CA VAL A 214 13.82 0.10 -5.10
C VAL A 214 13.25 0.47 -6.47
N PHE A 215 13.60 1.65 -7.00
CA PHE A 215 13.23 2.05 -8.35
C PHE A 215 13.95 1.19 -9.40
N ALA A 216 15.24 0.94 -9.24
CA ALA A 216 16.03 0.06 -10.09
C ALA A 216 15.49 -1.38 -10.07
N GLU A 217 15.16 -1.92 -8.88
CA GLU A 217 14.50 -3.21 -8.74
C GLU A 217 13.20 -3.27 -9.55
N ALA A 218 12.32 -2.29 -9.38
CA ALA A 218 11.05 -2.21 -10.10
C ALA A 218 11.24 -2.07 -11.62
N TRP A 219 12.24 -1.29 -12.05
CA TRP A 219 12.60 -1.13 -13.47
C TRP A 219 13.16 -2.41 -14.08
N GLY A 220 13.92 -3.18 -13.29
CA GLY A 220 14.52 -4.47 -13.66
C GLY A 220 13.51 -5.61 -13.82
N ARG A 221 12.28 -5.49 -13.25
CA ARG A 221 11.21 -6.50 -13.36
C ARG A 221 10.59 -6.63 -14.76
N GLY A 222 11.09 -5.88 -15.75
CA GLY A 222 10.80 -6.06 -17.17
C GLY A 222 9.93 -4.96 -17.78
N GLN A 223 9.72 -5.06 -19.09
CA GLN A 223 9.11 -4.00 -19.92
C GLN A 223 7.76 -3.51 -19.40
N HIS A 224 6.90 -4.42 -18.93
CA HIS A 224 5.58 -4.09 -18.41
C HIS A 224 5.61 -3.19 -17.16
N TRP A 225 6.64 -3.35 -16.32
CA TRP A 225 6.86 -2.49 -15.15
C TRP A 225 7.38 -1.12 -15.57
N ARG A 226 8.35 -1.07 -16.48
CA ARG A 226 8.90 0.18 -17.03
C ARG A 226 7.81 1.05 -17.65
N GLU A 227 6.94 0.47 -18.47
CA GLU A 227 5.80 1.15 -19.09
C GLU A 227 4.82 1.70 -18.06
N ALA A 228 4.51 0.92 -17.02
CA ALA A 228 3.60 1.33 -15.94
C ALA A 228 4.19 2.49 -15.12
N ILE A 229 5.48 2.42 -14.77
CA ILE A 229 6.21 3.49 -14.07
C ILE A 229 6.23 4.76 -14.92
N GLN A 230 6.64 4.66 -16.18
CA GLN A 230 6.68 5.81 -17.11
C GLN A 230 5.29 6.43 -17.29
N LYS A 231 4.23 5.60 -17.41
CA LYS A 231 2.86 6.10 -17.49
C LYS A 231 2.43 6.78 -16.19
N GLY A 232 2.80 6.24 -15.03
CA GLY A 232 2.61 6.88 -13.73
C GLY A 232 3.29 8.26 -13.64
N LEU A 233 4.56 8.35 -14.04
CA LEU A 233 5.30 9.62 -14.10
C LEU A 233 4.61 10.63 -15.04
N ARG A 234 4.16 10.20 -16.23
CA ARG A 234 3.41 11.06 -17.16
C ARG A 234 2.06 11.56 -16.62
N LEU A 235 1.46 10.86 -15.66
CA LEU A 235 0.24 11.31 -14.97
C LEU A 235 0.53 12.33 -13.86
N THR A 236 1.79 12.52 -13.49
CA THR A 236 2.22 13.53 -12.52
C THR A 236 2.17 14.92 -13.17
N PRO A 237 1.65 15.96 -12.50
CA PRO A 237 1.62 17.32 -13.04
C PRO A 237 3.00 17.77 -13.53
N PRO A 238 3.14 18.47 -14.67
CA PRO A 238 4.42 18.67 -15.35
C PRO A 238 5.56 19.16 -14.46
N LYS A 239 5.31 20.21 -13.66
CA LYS A 239 6.30 20.76 -12.72
C LYS A 239 6.76 19.71 -11.70
N LYS A 240 5.82 18.98 -11.12
CA LYS A 240 6.09 17.95 -10.10
C LYS A 240 6.77 16.72 -10.71
N ARG A 241 6.43 16.38 -11.96
CA ARG A 241 7.07 15.31 -12.70
C ARG A 241 8.56 15.61 -12.90
N GLU A 242 8.91 16.83 -13.30
CA GLU A 242 10.31 17.23 -13.47
C GLU A 242 11.09 17.09 -12.15
N GLU A 243 10.53 17.56 -11.04
CA GLU A 243 11.13 17.43 -9.70
C GLU A 243 11.31 15.97 -9.28
N VAL A 244 10.30 15.12 -9.49
CA VAL A 244 10.34 13.68 -9.19
C VAL A 244 11.37 12.96 -10.06
N GLU A 245 11.37 13.21 -11.36
CA GLU A 245 12.32 12.61 -12.30
C GLU A 245 13.76 13.06 -12.00
N GLU A 246 13.99 14.34 -11.72
CA GLU A 246 15.30 14.84 -11.30
C GLU A 246 15.79 14.18 -10.01
N THR A 247 14.91 14.06 -9.01
CA THR A 247 15.23 13.38 -7.75
C THR A 247 15.66 11.94 -7.98
N ILE A 248 14.89 11.16 -8.76
CA ILE A 248 15.19 9.76 -9.06
C ILE A 248 16.51 9.65 -9.83
N ARG A 249 16.71 10.52 -10.84
CA ARG A 249 17.94 10.53 -11.65
C ARG A 249 19.18 10.81 -10.82
N LYS A 250 19.12 11.82 -9.95
CA LYS A 250 20.22 12.14 -9.04
C LYS A 250 20.51 10.97 -8.10
N ALA A 251 19.46 10.37 -7.54
CA ALA A 251 19.59 9.23 -6.64
C ALA A 251 20.25 8.01 -7.30
N LEU A 252 19.82 7.66 -8.53
CA LEU A 252 20.43 6.59 -9.33
C LEU A 252 21.91 6.86 -9.60
N SER A 253 22.25 8.10 -9.98
CA SER A 253 23.65 8.50 -10.19
C SER A 253 24.50 8.41 -8.91
N GLU A 254 23.93 8.70 -7.74
CA GLU A 254 24.64 8.62 -6.44
C GLU A 254 24.97 7.17 -6.05
N VAL A 255 24.12 6.21 -6.43
CA VAL A 255 24.35 4.77 -6.19
C VAL A 255 25.04 4.05 -7.35
N GLY A 256 25.37 4.75 -8.44
CA GLY A 256 26.04 4.19 -9.61
C GLY A 256 25.16 3.30 -10.49
N GLU A 257 23.84 3.45 -10.42
CA GLU A 257 22.87 2.71 -11.22
C GLU A 257 22.51 3.48 -12.50
N GLU A 258 22.69 2.85 -13.66
CA GLU A 258 22.25 3.37 -14.96
C GLU A 258 21.12 2.49 -15.50
N LEU A 259 19.93 3.08 -15.68
CA LEU A 259 18.75 2.35 -16.10
C LEU A 259 18.45 2.55 -17.58
N ASP A 260 18.62 1.48 -18.36
CA ASP A 260 18.30 1.46 -19.80
C ASP A 260 16.88 1.99 -20.08
N GLY A 261 16.79 3.01 -20.94
CA GLY A 261 15.53 3.62 -21.35
C GLY A 261 14.88 4.55 -20.31
N PHE A 262 15.50 4.74 -19.15
CA PHE A 262 15.16 5.82 -18.22
C PHE A 262 16.12 6.98 -18.49
N THR A 263 15.87 7.74 -19.56
CA THR A 263 16.81 8.76 -20.01
C THR A 263 17.03 9.84 -18.95
N LEU A 264 18.28 10.00 -18.55
CA LEU A 264 18.79 11.18 -17.87
C LEU A 264 18.65 12.36 -18.85
N SER A 265 17.54 13.10 -18.84
CA SER A 265 17.53 14.40 -19.50
C SER A 265 18.35 15.37 -18.64
N THR A 266 19.67 15.28 -18.75
CA THR A 266 20.55 16.41 -18.48
C THR A 266 20.20 17.46 -19.53
N LYS A 267 19.50 18.52 -19.12
CA LYS A 267 19.50 19.76 -19.90
C LYS A 267 20.96 20.20 -20.03
N SER A 268 21.40 20.30 -21.28
CA SER A 268 22.55 21.07 -21.75
C SER A 268 22.56 22.49 -21.20
#